data_AF-A0A9E2Q0F4-F1
#
_entry.id   AF-A0A9E2Q0F4-F1
#
_cell.length_a   1.000
_cell.length_b   1.000
_cell.length_c   1.000
_cell.angle_alpha   90.00
_cell.angle_beta   90.00
_cell.angle_gamma   90.00
#
_symmetry.space_group_name_H-M   'P 1'
#
loop_
_entity.id
_entity.type
_entity.pdbx_description
1 polymer ?
#
loop_
_entity_poly.entity_id
_entity_poly.type
_entity_poly.pdbx_seq_one_letter_code
_entity_poly.pdbx_strand_id
1 'polypeptide(L)'
;MKRKRSIFAVSVIAFLMVSMFLSTNVLGEEITIKGEVNDNYQIIAEDGQIYEVADTDKGNEVIFQNIGKIVKVSGTIKEGDEGEKIITVTSYEVEDIE
;
A
#
# COMPACT_ATOMS: atom_id res chain seq x y z
N MET A 1 -25.25 42.89 15.87
CA MET A 1 -25.02 41.50 15.42
C MET A 1 -24.30 41.51 14.08
N LYS A 2 -23.18 40.75 13.93
CA LYS A 2 -22.67 40.14 12.66
C LYS A 2 -21.24 39.56 12.79
N ARG A 3 -20.57 39.69 13.96
CA ARG A 3 -19.37 38.91 14.36
C ARG A 3 -19.57 37.37 14.39
N LYS A 4 -20.78 36.89 14.06
CA LYS A 4 -21.17 35.47 14.09
C LYS A 4 -21.06 34.77 12.72
N ARG A 5 -20.89 35.52 11.62
CA ARG A 5 -20.80 34.95 10.26
C ARG A 5 -19.45 34.28 9.98
N SER A 6 -18.34 34.83 10.50
CA SER A 6 -17.01 34.23 10.33
C SER A 6 -16.80 32.99 11.21
N ILE A 7 -17.37 32.97 12.42
CA ILE A 7 -17.27 31.83 13.33
C ILE A 7 -18.01 30.60 12.77
N PHE A 8 -19.17 30.82 12.14
CA PHE A 8 -19.91 29.75 11.47
C PHE A 8 -19.16 29.20 10.24
N ALA A 9 -18.55 30.06 9.44
CA ALA A 9 -17.78 29.65 8.26
C ALA A 9 -16.50 28.87 8.63
N VAL A 10 -15.78 29.30 9.67
CA VAL A 10 -14.60 28.60 10.18
C VAL A 10 -14.96 27.23 10.76
N SER A 11 -16.10 27.13 11.46
CA SER A 11 -16.60 25.86 11.99
C SER A 11 -16.97 24.86 10.90
N VAL A 12 -17.54 25.31 9.77
CA VAL A 12 -17.90 24.44 8.64
C VAL A 12 -16.66 23.95 7.89
N ILE A 13 -15.66 24.83 7.71
CA ILE A 13 -14.39 24.48 7.05
C ILE A 13 -13.56 23.51 7.91
N ALA A 14 -13.54 23.71 9.24
CA ALA A 14 -12.89 22.78 10.16
C ALA A 14 -13.58 21.41 10.18
N PHE A 15 -14.90 21.34 10.08
CA PHE A 15 -15.65 20.09 10.02
C PHE A 15 -15.42 19.33 8.68
N LEU A 16 -15.23 20.07 7.58
CA LEU A 16 -14.92 19.51 6.26
C LEU A 16 -13.51 18.91 6.20
N MET A 17 -12.52 19.50 6.87
CA MET A 17 -11.15 18.96 6.94
C MET A 17 -11.04 17.66 7.77
N VAL A 18 -11.89 17.48 8.78
CA VAL A 18 -11.90 16.25 9.61
C VAL A 18 -12.43 15.03 8.83
N SER A 19 -13.24 15.25 7.79
CA SER A 19 -13.80 14.17 6.97
C SER A 19 -12.80 13.51 5.99
N MET A 20 -11.64 14.14 5.74
CA MET A 20 -10.63 13.62 4.80
C MET A 20 -9.74 12.50 5.38
N PHE A 21 -9.90 12.13 6.65
CA PHE A 21 -9.14 11.05 7.29
C PHE A 21 -9.97 9.79 7.56
N LEU A 22 -11.18 9.68 7.00
CA LEU A 22 -11.88 8.40 6.94
C LEU A 22 -11.30 7.56 5.81
N SER A 23 -10.00 7.24 5.88
CA SER A 23 -9.45 6.10 5.18
C SER A 23 -10.16 4.88 5.74
N THR A 24 -11.21 4.44 5.04
CA THR A 24 -11.76 3.12 5.23
C THR A 24 -10.60 2.17 5.02
N ASN A 25 -10.08 1.62 6.11
CA ASN A 25 -9.30 0.40 6.08
C ASN A 25 -10.26 -0.67 5.56
N VAL A 26 -10.43 -0.71 4.24
CA VAL A 26 -10.87 -1.89 3.54
C VAL A 26 -9.77 -2.87 3.86
N LEU A 27 -9.98 -3.64 4.93
CA LEU A 27 -9.13 -4.72 5.35
C LEU A 27 -9.24 -5.72 4.21
N GLY A 28 -8.37 -5.57 3.20
CA GLY A 28 -8.18 -6.60 2.20
C GLY A 28 -7.79 -7.87 2.93
N GLU A 29 -8.16 -9.01 2.37
CA GLU A 29 -7.70 -10.30 2.89
C GLU A 29 -6.16 -10.27 2.96
N GLU A 30 -5.62 -10.58 4.13
CA GLU A 30 -4.18 -10.72 4.29
C GLU A 30 -3.77 -12.03 3.61
N ILE A 31 -2.85 -11.91 2.66
CA ILE A 31 -2.34 -13.02 1.88
C ILE A 31 -0.82 -13.06 1.96
N THR A 32 -0.25 -14.23 1.68
CA THR A 32 1.19 -14.42 1.58
C THR A 32 1.55 -14.86 0.16
N ILE A 33 2.44 -14.11 -0.48
CA ILE A 33 3.01 -14.42 -1.80
C ILE A 33 4.48 -14.79 -1.66
N LYS A 34 4.96 -15.67 -2.55
CA LYS A 34 6.38 -15.94 -2.73
C LYS A 34 6.75 -15.60 -4.17
N GLY A 35 7.81 -14.82 -4.36
CA GLY A 35 8.20 -14.36 -5.69
C GLY A 35 9.53 -13.62 -5.71
N GLU A 36 9.99 -13.33 -6.93
CA GLU A 36 11.22 -12.56 -7.20
C GLU A 36 10.93 -11.07 -7.25
N VAL A 37 11.76 -10.27 -6.57
CA VAL A 37 11.72 -8.80 -6.68
C VAL A 37 12.47 -8.35 -7.93
N ASN A 38 11.85 -7.55 -8.79
CA ASN A 38 12.48 -7.00 -9.99
C ASN A 38 12.76 -5.48 -9.92
N ASP A 39 13.45 -4.96 -10.94
CA ASP A 39 13.82 -3.54 -11.06
C ASP A 39 12.64 -2.59 -11.36
N ASN A 40 11.44 -3.13 -11.57
CA ASN A 40 10.23 -2.37 -11.91
C ASN A 40 9.31 -2.17 -10.70
N TYR A 41 9.80 -2.33 -9.47
CA TYR A 41 9.01 -2.23 -8.24
C TYR A 41 7.92 -3.32 -8.13
N GLN A 42 8.19 -4.51 -8.65
CA GLN A 42 7.25 -5.63 -8.68
C GLN A 42 7.80 -6.88 -7.99
N ILE A 43 6.87 -7.72 -7.56
CA ILE A 43 7.11 -9.10 -7.15
C ILE A 43 6.49 -10.01 -8.20
N ILE A 44 7.30 -10.86 -8.83
CA ILE A 44 6.87 -11.88 -9.77
C ILE A 44 6.68 -13.19 -9.00
N ALA A 45 5.43 -13.58 -8.77
CA ALA A 45 5.10 -14.80 -8.04
C ALA A 45 5.47 -16.07 -8.85
N GLU A 46 5.53 -17.21 -8.16
CA GLU A 46 5.87 -18.51 -8.77
C GLU A 46 4.92 -18.94 -9.90
N ASP A 47 3.66 -18.48 -9.86
CA ASP A 47 2.64 -18.72 -10.89
C ASP A 47 2.74 -17.73 -12.08
N GLY A 48 3.70 -16.80 -12.04
CA GLY A 48 3.90 -15.74 -13.03
C GLY A 48 3.00 -14.52 -12.81
N GLN A 49 2.18 -14.48 -11.75
CA GLN A 49 1.40 -13.29 -11.41
C GLN A 49 2.35 -12.17 -10.97
N ILE A 50 2.15 -11.00 -11.57
CA ILE A 50 2.89 -9.78 -11.23
C ILE A 50 2.08 -9.01 -10.17
N TYR A 51 2.75 -8.64 -9.10
CA TYR A 51 2.24 -7.74 -8.07
C TYR A 51 3.07 -6.47 -8.03
N GLU A 52 2.43 -5.32 -8.17
CA GLU A 52 3.08 -4.02 -7.92
C GLU A 52 3.16 -3.78 -6.43
N VAL A 53 4.29 -3.28 -5.95
CA VAL A 53 4.47 -3.01 -4.52
C VAL A 53 4.03 -1.58 -4.22
N ALA A 54 3.09 -1.42 -3.28
CA ALA A 54 2.63 -0.10 -2.85
C ALA A 54 3.77 0.71 -2.22
N ASP A 55 3.82 2.01 -2.56
CA ASP A 55 4.77 2.98 -1.98
C ASP A 55 4.48 3.19 -0.49
N THR A 56 5.16 2.38 0.32
CA THR A 56 5.09 2.35 1.78
C THR A 56 6.50 2.08 2.31
N ASP A 57 6.76 2.42 3.58
CA ASP A 57 8.09 2.18 4.17
C ASP A 57 8.54 0.72 4.01
N LYS A 58 7.63 -0.24 4.23
CA LYS A 58 7.90 -1.67 4.08
C LYS A 58 7.98 -2.12 2.62
N GLY A 59 7.12 -1.60 1.74
CA GLY A 59 7.20 -1.87 0.31
C GLY A 59 8.54 -1.41 -0.28
N ASN A 60 8.97 -0.20 0.06
CA ASN A 60 10.24 0.37 -0.33
C ASN A 60 11.44 -0.44 0.21
N GLU A 61 11.36 -0.92 1.45
CA GLU A 61 12.37 -1.82 2.02
C GLU A 61 12.51 -3.11 1.22
N VAL A 62 11.38 -3.76 0.88
CA VAL A 62 11.37 -4.98 0.04
C VAL A 62 12.01 -4.70 -1.30
N ILE A 63 11.58 -3.66 -2.01
CA ILE A 63 12.06 -3.37 -3.35
C ILE A 63 13.56 -3.01 -3.34
N PHE A 64 13.98 -2.04 -2.54
CA PHE A 64 15.32 -1.48 -2.69
C PHE A 64 16.45 -2.37 -2.14
N GLN A 65 16.13 -3.31 -1.24
CA GLN A 65 17.14 -4.15 -0.60
C GLN A 65 17.21 -5.57 -1.16
N ASN A 66 16.21 -5.99 -1.95
CA ASN A 66 16.05 -7.40 -2.34
C ASN A 66 15.86 -7.61 -3.84
N ILE A 67 16.22 -6.63 -4.68
CA ILE A 67 16.26 -6.80 -6.14
C ILE A 67 17.00 -8.10 -6.53
N GLY A 68 16.35 -8.92 -7.37
CA GLY A 68 16.86 -10.20 -7.85
C GLY A 68 16.81 -11.33 -6.82
N LYS A 69 16.24 -11.10 -5.63
CA LYS A 69 16.06 -12.12 -4.59
C LYS A 69 14.64 -12.65 -4.56
N ILE A 70 14.50 -13.89 -4.10
CA ILE A 70 13.21 -14.47 -3.75
C ILE A 70 12.81 -14.01 -2.36
N VAL A 71 11.60 -13.48 -2.25
CA VAL A 71 11.00 -13.01 -1.00
C VAL A 71 9.66 -13.68 -0.77
N LYS A 72 9.35 -13.95 0.49
CA LYS A 72 8.02 -14.30 0.97
C LYS A 72 7.41 -13.07 1.63
N VAL A 73 6.35 -12.55 1.05
CA VAL A 73 5.74 -11.26 1.43
C VAL A 73 4.32 -11.50 1.90
N SER A 74 3.99 -10.99 3.09
CA SER A 74 2.62 -10.95 3.60
C SER A 74 2.08 -9.53 3.52
N GLY A 75 0.84 -9.40 3.08
CA GLY A 75 0.23 -8.10 2.84
C GLY A 75 -1.21 -8.21 2.36
N THR A 76 -1.77 -7.08 1.97
CA THR A 76 -3.11 -7.01 1.39
C THR A 76 -3.02 -6.63 -0.09
N ILE A 77 -3.80 -7.28 -0.95
CA ILE A 77 -3.90 -6.92 -2.36
C ILE A 77 -5.08 -5.98 -2.56
N LYS A 78 -4.88 -4.99 -3.43
CA LYS A 78 -5.96 -4.22 -4.07
C LYS A 78 -5.79 -4.29 -5.57
N GLU A 79 -6.91 -4.25 -6.27
CA GLU A 79 -6.89 -3.99 -7.72
C GLU A 79 -6.76 -2.48 -7.94
N GLY A 80 -5.84 -2.08 -8.80
CA GLY A 80 -5.73 -0.72 -9.29
C GLY A 80 -6.72 -0.44 -10.43
N ASP A 81 -6.64 0.76 -11.00
CA ASP A 81 -7.65 1.27 -11.91
C ASP A 81 -7.63 0.58 -13.29
N GLU A 82 -6.49 0.02 -13.69
CA GLU A 82 -6.29 -0.73 -14.94
C GLU A 82 -6.27 -2.25 -14.73
N GLY A 83 -6.61 -2.72 -13.53
CA GLY A 83 -6.64 -4.14 -13.16
C GLY A 83 -5.30 -4.69 -12.65
N GLU A 84 -4.32 -3.83 -12.41
CA GLU A 84 -3.06 -4.17 -11.76
C GLU A 84 -3.31 -4.67 -10.32
N LYS A 85 -2.55 -5.67 -9.87
CA LYS A 85 -2.61 -6.13 -8.49
C LYS A 85 -1.55 -5.41 -7.68
N ILE A 86 -1.97 -4.56 -6.75
CA ILE A 86 -1.08 -3.79 -5.89
C ILE A 86 -1.06 -4.45 -4.51
N ILE A 87 0.12 -4.87 -4.05
CA ILE A 87 0.34 -5.41 -2.71
C ILE A 87 0.84 -4.32 -1.75
N THR A 88 0.11 -4.12 -0.65
CA THR A 88 0.58 -3.36 0.50
C THR A 88 1.28 -4.31 1.46
N VAL A 89 2.60 -4.17 1.60
CA VAL A 89 3.43 -5.07 2.40
C VAL A 89 3.27 -4.80 3.89
N THR A 90 2.93 -5.85 4.64
CA THR A 90 2.92 -5.85 6.11
C THR A 90 4.22 -6.41 6.68
N SER A 91 4.70 -7.52 6.10
CA SER A 91 5.95 -8.18 6.50
C SER A 91 6.57 -8.94 5.34
N TYR A 92 7.86 -9.22 5.43
CA TYR A 92 8.56 -10.04 4.45
C TYR A 92 9.70 -10.85 5.08
N GLU A 93 10.06 -11.93 4.40
CA GLU A 93 11.21 -12.77 4.68
C GLU A 93 11.98 -12.99 3.37
N VAL A 94 13.30 -12.89 3.40
CA VAL A 94 14.15 -13.18 2.25
C VAL A 94 14.48 -14.67 2.28
N GLU A 95 14.17 -15.37 1.19
CA GLU A 95 14.62 -16.75 1.03
C GLU A 95 15.98 -16.72 0.31
N ASP A 96 17.06 -16.69 1.10
CA ASP A 96 18.41 -16.87 0.57
C ASP A 96 18.56 -18.33 0.10
N ILE A 97 18.87 -18.51 -1.18
CA ILE A 97 19.28 -19.80 -1.74
C ILE A 97 20.78 -19.91 -1.45
N GLU A 98 21.13 -20.74 -0.46
CA GLU A 98 22.52 -21.07 -0.09
C GLU A 98 23.26 -21.84 -1.20
#